data_AF-A0A7J4F6Q8-F1
#
_entry.id   AF-A0A7J4F6Q8-F1
#
_cell.length_a   1.000
_cell.length_b   1.000
_cell.length_c   1.000
_cell.angle_alpha   90.00
_cell.angle_beta   90.00
_cell.angle_gamma   90.00
#
_symmetry.space_group_name_H-M   'P 1'
#
loop_
_entity.id
_entity.type
_entity.pdbx_description
1 polymer ?
#
loop_
_entity_poly.entity_id
_entity_poly.type
_entity_poly.pdbx_seq_one_letter_code
_entity_poly.pdbx_strand_id
1 'polypeptide(L)'
;MLLDALPEIGMIEDDGLRGKVISVYLAAMERGGWEDLHDVPFTLLIPDLERDLVDHTRTVTRMAMAVADARIDLDRDTVIAGALLHDVGKLLEYRPGPERRKSHFGQLVRHPVSGAGLAMEYGLPDEVVHIIAAHSKEGEAVGR
;
A
#
# COMPACT_ATOMS: atom_id res chain seq x y z
N MET A 1 -6.95 15.08 4.41
CA MET A 1 -6.56 13.93 5.26
C MET A 1 -5.72 12.93 4.47
N LEU A 2 -6.27 12.13 3.55
CA LEU A 2 -5.47 11.15 2.77
C LEU A 2 -4.35 11.79 1.94
N LEU A 3 -4.66 12.83 1.16
CA LEU A 3 -3.66 13.52 0.34
C LEU A 3 -2.63 14.32 1.16
N ASP A 4 -2.96 14.65 2.41
CA ASP A 4 -2.01 15.31 3.33
C ASP A 4 -1.02 14.28 3.90
N ALA A 5 -1.52 13.09 4.23
CA ALA A 5 -0.71 11.96 4.69
C ALA A 5 0.17 11.39 3.56
N LEU A 6 -0.39 11.25 2.36
CA LEU A 6 0.28 10.67 1.18
C LEU A 6 0.22 11.65 -0.01
N PRO A 7 0.96 12.78 0.05
CA PRO A 7 0.96 13.76 -1.04
C PRO A 7 1.54 13.21 -2.35
N GLU A 8 2.32 12.13 -2.29
CA GLU A 8 2.85 11.43 -3.44
C GLU A 8 1.75 10.86 -4.36
N ILE A 9 0.51 10.68 -3.88
CA ILE A 9 -0.66 10.37 -4.73
C ILE A 9 -0.84 11.44 -5.83
N GLY A 10 -0.56 12.70 -5.52
CA GLY A 10 -0.66 13.82 -6.47
C GLY A 10 0.40 13.80 -7.57
N MET A 11 1.38 12.89 -7.49
CA MET A 11 2.45 12.73 -8.48
C MET A 11 2.11 11.73 -9.59
N ILE A 12 0.95 11.07 -9.51
CA ILE A 12 0.38 10.23 -10.57
C ILE A 12 -0.32 11.16 -11.57
N GLU A 13 0.13 11.17 -12.82
CA GLU A 13 -0.40 12.04 -13.88
C GLU A 13 -1.73 11.52 -14.45
N ASP A 14 -1.89 10.20 -14.58
CA ASP A 14 -3.13 9.56 -14.99
C ASP A 14 -4.20 9.71 -13.89
N ASP A 15 -5.17 10.58 -14.17
CA ASP A 15 -6.30 10.89 -13.27
C ASP A 15 -7.13 9.64 -12.92
N GLY A 16 -7.24 8.68 -13.84
CA GLY A 16 -7.98 7.44 -13.64
C GLY A 16 -7.27 6.50 -12.66
N LEU A 17 -5.96 6.31 -12.84
CA LEU A 17 -5.13 5.53 -11.93
C LEU A 17 -5.06 6.20 -10.55
N ARG A 18 -4.88 7.52 -10.51
CA ARG A 18 -4.86 8.29 -9.26
C ARG A 18 -6.18 8.13 -8.49
N GLY A 19 -7.31 8.23 -9.18
CA GLY A 19 -8.64 8.02 -8.59
C GLY A 19 -8.83 6.60 -8.02
N LYS A 20 -8.30 5.58 -8.71
CA LYS A 20 -8.32 4.18 -8.24
C LYS A 20 -7.45 3.98 -7.00
N VAL A 21 -6.24 4.55 -6.97
CA VAL A 21 -5.36 4.50 -5.78
C VAL A 21 -6.05 5.10 -4.55
N ILE A 22 -6.69 6.26 -4.72
CA ILE A 22 -7.48 6.90 -3.65
C ILE A 22 -8.61 5.98 -3.19
N SER A 23 -9.34 5.40 -4.13
CA SER A 23 -10.48 4.51 -3.85
C SER A 23 -10.06 3.26 -3.07
N VAL A 24 -8.93 2.65 -3.43
CA VAL A 24 -8.36 1.50 -2.70
C VAL A 24 -8.01 1.88 -1.26
N TYR A 25 -7.35 3.01 -1.04
CA TYR A 25 -7.01 3.47 0.31
C TYR A 25 -8.24 3.73 1.16
N LEU A 26 -9.22 4.47 0.62
CA LEU A 26 -10.46 4.77 1.35
C LEU A 26 -11.22 3.48 1.71
N ALA A 27 -11.30 2.54 0.78
CA ALA A 27 -11.93 1.25 1.02
C ALA A 27 -11.20 0.42 2.08
N ALA A 28 -9.86 0.41 2.05
CA ALA A 28 -9.05 -0.29 3.02
C ALA A 28 -9.17 0.32 4.42
N MET A 29 -9.22 1.66 4.52
CA MET A 29 -9.46 2.37 5.78
C MET A 29 -10.85 2.04 6.33
N GLU A 30 -11.89 2.14 5.50
CA GLU A 30 -13.27 1.83 5.90
C GLU A 30 -13.41 0.40 6.39
N ARG A 31 -12.94 -0.59 5.61
CA ARG A 31 -13.01 -2.01 5.95
C ARG A 31 -12.14 -2.38 7.14
N GLY A 32 -11.00 -1.72 7.31
CA GLY A 32 -10.09 -1.89 8.44
C GLY A 32 -10.54 -1.18 9.71
N GLY A 33 -11.46 -0.22 9.60
CA GLY A 33 -11.94 0.61 10.70
C GLY A 33 -10.96 1.73 11.11
N TRP A 34 -10.12 2.20 10.20
CA TRP A 34 -9.11 3.23 10.47
C TRP A 34 -9.66 4.63 10.16
N GLU A 35 -9.54 5.55 11.11
CA GLU A 35 -9.90 6.96 10.92
C GLU A 35 -8.68 7.79 10.49
N ASP A 36 -7.50 7.47 11.03
CA ASP A 36 -6.21 8.06 10.68
C ASP A 36 -5.24 6.98 10.17
N LEU A 37 -4.52 7.29 9.08
CA LEU A 37 -3.48 6.40 8.55
C LEU A 37 -2.23 6.38 9.44
N HIS A 38 -1.98 7.44 10.20
CA HIS A 38 -0.86 7.52 11.14
C HIS A 38 -1.04 6.56 12.33
N ASP A 39 -2.27 6.11 12.61
CA ASP A 39 -2.52 5.08 13.62
C ASP A 39 -2.15 3.67 13.16
N VAL A 40 -1.93 3.47 11.85
CA VAL A 40 -1.60 2.16 11.30
C VAL A 40 -0.10 1.88 11.51
N PRO A 41 0.27 0.87 12.32
CA PRO A 41 1.68 0.56 12.51
C PRO A 41 2.29 -0.01 11.23
N PHE A 42 3.52 0.36 10.89
CA PHE A 42 4.23 -0.25 9.77
C PHE A 42 4.45 -1.76 9.98
N THR A 43 4.86 -2.15 11.19
CA THR A 43 5.13 -3.54 11.55
C THR A 43 4.71 -3.86 12.97
N LEU A 44 4.27 -5.11 13.18
CA LEU A 44 4.01 -5.68 14.49
C LEU A 44 5.23 -6.45 15.06
N LEU A 45 6.29 -6.62 14.26
CA LEU A 45 7.43 -7.47 14.60
C LEU A 45 8.49 -6.76 15.45
N ILE A 46 8.53 -5.43 15.40
CA ILE A 46 9.51 -4.62 16.11
C ILE A 46 8.75 -3.82 17.17
N PRO A 47 8.85 -4.21 18.45
CA PRO A 47 8.32 -3.43 19.56
C PRO A 47 8.91 -2.00 19.54
N ASP A 48 8.11 -1.02 19.95
CA ASP A 48 8.54 0.37 20.14
C ASP A 48 9.11 1.08 18.90
N LEU A 49 8.84 0.56 17.70
CA LEU A 49 9.19 1.26 16.47
C LEU A 49 8.28 2.48 16.28
N GLU A 50 8.87 3.67 16.37
CA GLU A 50 8.28 4.97 16.05
C GLU A 50 8.26 5.21 14.53
N ARG A 51 7.69 4.26 13.78
CA ARG A 51 7.36 4.44 12.36
C ARG A 51 5.99 3.83 12.07
N ASP A 52 5.13 4.66 11.52
CA ASP A 52 3.82 4.26 11.03
C ASP A 52 3.88 3.83 9.54
N LEU A 53 2.75 3.38 9.04
CA LEU A 53 2.60 2.97 7.65
C LEU A 53 2.83 4.13 6.66
N VAL A 54 2.46 5.35 7.04
CA VAL A 54 2.60 6.55 6.19
C VAL A 54 4.07 6.85 5.94
N ASP A 55 4.88 6.93 6.99
CA ASP A 55 6.32 7.20 6.90
C ASP A 55 7.04 6.18 6.02
N HIS A 56 6.71 4.89 6.21
CA HIS A 56 7.26 3.81 5.39
C HIS A 56 6.84 3.95 3.93
N THR A 57 5.55 4.10 3.66
CA THR A 57 5.00 4.17 2.30
C THR A 57 5.57 5.35 1.53
N ARG A 58 5.68 6.54 2.15
CA ARG A 58 6.27 7.72 1.52
C ARG A 58 7.74 7.53 1.21
N THR A 59 8.48 6.93 2.15
CA THR A 59 9.92 6.65 1.97
C THR A 59 10.12 5.71 0.77
N VAL A 60 9.38 4.61 0.72
CA VAL A 60 9.44 3.65 -0.40
C VAL A 60 9.02 4.30 -1.72
N THR A 61 7.94 5.07 -1.72
CA THR A 61 7.43 5.75 -2.93
C THR A 61 8.47 6.71 -3.50
N ARG A 62 9.11 7.54 -2.67
CA ARG A 62 10.15 8.47 -3.13
C ARG A 62 11.39 7.76 -3.67
N MET A 63 11.80 6.65 -3.05
CA MET A 63 12.90 5.83 -3.57
C MET A 63 12.51 5.21 -4.92
N ALA A 64 11.30 4.69 -5.04
CA ALA A 64 10.80 4.11 -6.29
C ALA A 64 10.70 5.15 -7.41
N MET A 65 10.23 6.36 -7.11
CA MET A 65 10.23 7.50 -8.05
C MET A 65 11.64 7.82 -8.56
N ALA A 66 12.63 7.92 -7.65
CA ALA A 66 14.01 8.19 -8.06
C ALA A 66 14.59 7.11 -8.99
N VAL A 67 14.19 5.85 -8.79
CA VAL A 67 14.55 4.75 -9.70
C VAL A 67 13.84 4.90 -11.05
N ALA A 68 12.55 5.21 -11.06
CA ALA A 68 11.78 5.43 -12.30
C ALA A 68 12.34 6.61 -13.11
N ASP A 69 12.71 7.70 -12.44
CA ASP A 69 13.32 8.88 -13.09
C ASP A 69 14.69 8.53 -13.73
N ALA A 70 15.42 7.55 -13.18
CA ALA A 70 16.66 7.04 -13.75
C ALA A 70 16.45 5.96 -14.82
N ARG A 71 15.31 5.27 -14.80
CA ARG A 71 14.94 4.16 -15.68
C ARG A 71 13.74 4.57 -16.55
N ILE A 72 14.04 5.33 -17.60
CA ILE A 72 13.03 5.89 -18.53
C ILE A 72 12.23 4.83 -19.31
N ASP A 73 12.59 3.55 -19.20
CA ASP A 73 11.84 2.42 -19.74
C ASP A 73 10.68 1.96 -18.82
N LEU A 74 10.57 2.53 -17.62
CA LEU A 74 9.49 2.24 -16.68
C LEU A 74 8.35 3.25 -16.82
N ASP A 75 7.12 2.76 -16.70
CA ASP A 75 5.95 3.62 -16.53
C ASP A 75 5.95 4.21 -15.11
N ARG A 76 6.18 5.52 -15.03
CA ARG A 76 6.38 6.22 -13.76
C ARG A 76 5.13 6.19 -12.87
N ASP A 77 3.95 6.33 -13.46
CA ASP A 77 2.67 6.31 -12.75
C ASP A 77 2.37 4.95 -12.14
N THR A 78 2.66 3.88 -12.87
CA THR A 78 2.56 2.49 -12.41
C THR A 78 3.52 2.24 -11.23
N VAL A 79 4.76 2.74 -11.31
CA VAL A 79 5.72 2.63 -10.20
C VAL A 79 5.23 3.37 -8.97
N ILE A 80 4.72 4.60 -9.11
CA ILE A 80 4.19 5.39 -8.00
C ILE A 80 2.96 4.70 -7.39
N ALA A 81 2.00 4.26 -8.21
CA ALA A 81 0.80 3.56 -7.74
C ALA A 81 1.15 2.25 -7.02
N GLY A 82 2.06 1.45 -7.59
CA GLY A 82 2.55 0.22 -6.96
C GLY A 82 3.24 0.48 -5.63
N ALA A 83 4.11 1.49 -5.55
CA ALA A 83 4.80 1.84 -4.31
C ALA A 83 3.86 2.39 -3.23
N LEU A 84 2.86 3.18 -3.62
CA LEU A 84 1.82 3.66 -2.69
C LEU A 84 0.98 2.49 -2.15
N LEU A 85 0.65 1.51 -2.99
CA LEU A 85 -0.30 0.45 -2.61
C LEU A 85 0.35 -0.84 -2.10
N HIS A 86 1.67 -1.02 -2.20
CA HIS A 86 2.32 -2.30 -1.90
C HIS A 86 1.91 -2.88 -0.53
N ASP A 87 1.84 -2.03 0.49
CA ASP A 87 1.50 -2.41 1.86
C ASP A 87 0.04 -2.10 2.27
N VAL A 88 -0.83 -1.67 1.34
CA VAL A 88 -2.21 -1.23 1.65
C VAL A 88 -3.05 -2.32 2.33
N GLY A 89 -2.73 -3.60 2.07
CA GLY A 89 -3.38 -4.73 2.74
C GLY A 89 -3.15 -4.77 4.26
N LYS A 90 -2.18 -4.02 4.80
CA LYS A 90 -1.96 -3.91 6.26
C LYS A 90 -3.14 -3.28 6.99
N LEU A 91 -3.90 -2.42 6.31
CA LEU A 91 -5.14 -1.84 6.86
C LEU A 91 -6.20 -2.92 7.13
N LEU A 92 -6.19 -4.02 6.37
CA LEU A 92 -7.05 -5.18 6.59
C LEU A 92 -6.40 -6.22 7.52
N GLU A 93 -5.07 -6.34 7.48
CA GLU A 93 -4.33 -7.30 8.29
C GLU A 93 -4.32 -6.93 9.78
N TYR A 94 -4.25 -5.64 10.08
CA TYR A 94 -4.21 -5.12 11.44
C TYR A 94 -5.57 -4.58 11.88
N ARG A 95 -5.74 -4.40 13.19
CA ARG A 95 -6.97 -3.85 13.75
C ARG A 95 -6.66 -2.61 14.59
N PRO A 96 -7.47 -1.53 14.49
CA PRO A 96 -7.40 -0.39 15.40
C PRO A 96 -7.64 -0.82 16.86
N GLY A 97 -7.04 -0.08 17.78
CA GLY A 97 -7.26 -0.24 19.21
C GLY A 97 -5.98 -0.06 20.03
N PRO A 98 -6.08 -0.22 21.36
CA PRO A 98 -4.98 0.08 22.29
C PRO A 98 -3.78 -0.87 22.16
N GLU A 99 -4.01 -2.06 21.60
CA GLU A 99 -2.98 -3.07 21.39
C GLU A 99 -2.79 -3.35 19.91
N ARG A 100 -1.53 -3.24 19.46
CA ARG A 100 -1.10 -3.60 18.10
C ARG A 100 -1.28 -5.10 17.88
N ARG A 101 -2.30 -5.50 17.11
CA ARG A 101 -2.60 -6.92 16.82
C ARG A 101 -3.17 -7.13 15.42
N LYS A 102 -3.08 -8.36 14.93
CA LYS A 102 -3.75 -8.77 13.69
C LYS A 102 -5.26 -8.85 13.87
N SER A 103 -6.00 -8.47 12.83
CA SER A 103 -7.43 -8.74 12.70
C SER A 103 -7.66 -10.26 12.52
N HIS A 104 -8.91 -10.73 12.70
CA HIS A 104 -9.22 -12.13 12.39
C HIS A 104 -8.90 -12.48 10.93
N PHE A 105 -9.25 -11.57 10.01
CA PHE A 105 -8.92 -11.71 8.59
C PHE A 105 -7.41 -11.75 8.35
N GLY A 106 -6.65 -10.87 9.02
CA GLY A 106 -5.19 -10.80 8.91
C GLY A 106 -4.43 -12.02 9.46
N GLN A 107 -5.06 -12.81 10.32
CA GLN A 107 -4.52 -14.11 10.75
C GLN A 107 -4.62 -15.17 9.64
N LEU A 108 -5.56 -15.01 8.71
CA LEU A 108 -5.82 -15.95 7.61
C LEU A 108 -5.19 -15.49 6.29
N VAL A 109 -5.23 -14.19 6.01
CA VAL A 109 -4.80 -13.59 4.73
C VAL A 109 -3.82 -12.46 5.01
N ARG A 110 -2.61 -12.57 4.45
CA ARG A 110 -1.55 -11.55 4.60
C ARG A 110 -1.75 -10.35 3.67
N HIS A 111 -1.19 -9.20 4.06
CA HIS A 111 -1.30 -7.93 3.32
C HIS A 111 -0.97 -7.98 1.82
N PRO A 112 -0.01 -8.77 1.29
CA PRO A 112 0.25 -8.77 -0.15
C PRO A 112 -0.96 -9.36 -0.92
N VAL A 113 -1.59 -10.39 -0.35
CA VAL A 113 -2.75 -11.05 -0.95
C VAL A 113 -4.00 -10.18 -0.84
N SER A 114 -4.26 -9.64 0.34
CA SER A 114 -5.45 -8.80 0.55
C SER A 114 -5.34 -7.44 -0.17
N GLY A 115 -4.14 -6.85 -0.23
CA GLY A 115 -3.87 -5.64 -0.99
C GLY A 115 -4.04 -5.85 -2.49
N ALA A 116 -3.52 -6.95 -3.04
CA ALA A 116 -3.73 -7.30 -4.45
C ALA A 116 -5.21 -7.54 -4.75
N GLY A 117 -5.93 -8.22 -3.86
CA GLY A 117 -7.38 -8.43 -3.98
C GLY A 117 -8.16 -7.11 -4.02
N LEU A 118 -7.84 -6.15 -3.15
CA LEU A 118 -8.41 -4.80 -3.22
C LEU A 118 -8.07 -4.11 -4.54
N ALA A 119 -6.82 -4.20 -4.99
CA ALA A 119 -6.41 -3.55 -6.24
C ALA A 119 -7.17 -4.11 -7.45
N MET A 120 -7.38 -5.43 -7.50
CA MET A 120 -8.20 -6.09 -8.52
C MET A 120 -9.67 -5.63 -8.45
N GLU A 121 -10.24 -5.56 -7.24
CA GLU A 121 -11.63 -5.14 -7.03
C GLU A 121 -11.91 -3.73 -7.58
N TYR A 122 -10.98 -2.80 -7.40
CA TYR A 122 -11.08 -1.42 -7.90
C TYR A 122 -10.53 -1.25 -9.33
N GLY A 123 -10.23 -2.36 -10.02
CA GLY A 123 -9.86 -2.37 -11.43
C GLY A 123 -8.53 -1.69 -11.73
N LEU A 124 -7.54 -1.81 -10.84
CA LEU A 124 -6.19 -1.35 -11.12
C LEU A 124 -5.52 -2.21 -12.22
N PRO A 125 -4.55 -1.65 -12.96
CA PRO A 125 -3.79 -2.42 -13.95
C PRO A 125 -3.08 -3.64 -13.32
N ASP A 126 -2.92 -4.69 -14.11
CA ASP A 126 -2.31 -5.95 -13.69
C ASP A 126 -0.88 -5.75 -13.17
N GLU A 127 -0.15 -4.78 -13.71
CA GLU A 127 1.20 -4.40 -13.27
C GLU A 127 1.20 -3.87 -11.84
N VAL A 128 0.22 -3.04 -11.46
CA VAL A 128 0.10 -2.54 -10.09
C VAL A 128 -0.32 -3.67 -9.14
N VAL A 129 -1.27 -4.49 -9.56
CA VAL A 129 -1.70 -5.68 -8.82
C VAL A 129 -0.51 -6.63 -8.58
N HIS A 130 0.31 -6.83 -9.61
CA HIS A 130 1.52 -7.65 -9.55
C HIS A 130 2.55 -7.10 -8.55
N ILE A 131 2.82 -5.80 -8.58
CA ILE A 131 3.72 -5.15 -7.61
C ILE A 131 3.23 -5.44 -6.18
N ILE A 132 1.94 -5.29 -5.91
CA ILE A 132 1.38 -5.55 -4.58
C ILE A 132 1.48 -7.04 -4.21
N ALA A 133 1.17 -7.96 -5.13
CA ALA A 133 1.23 -9.39 -4.85
C ALA A 133 2.69 -9.88 -4.59
N ALA A 134 3.66 -9.30 -5.30
CA ALA A 134 5.04 -9.80 -5.34
C ALA A 134 6.02 -9.08 -4.39
N HIS A 135 5.65 -7.97 -3.74
CA HIS A 135 6.61 -7.17 -2.96
C HIS A 135 7.13 -7.83 -1.67
N SER A 136 6.43 -8.86 -1.16
CA SER A 136 6.76 -9.51 0.12
C SER A 136 7.30 -10.92 -0.10
N LYS A 137 7.47 -11.68 0.98
CA LYS A 137 7.97 -13.06 0.96
C LYS A 137 7.20 -13.96 -0.02
N GLU A 138 5.89 -13.79 -0.13
CA GLU A 138 5.03 -14.49 -1.09
C GLU A 138 5.49 -14.32 -2.54
N GLY A 139 6.11 -13.19 -2.87
CA GLY A 139 6.67 -12.88 -4.18
C GLY A 139 7.85 -13.75 -4.59
N GLU A 140 8.48 -14.50 -3.67
CA GLU A 140 9.52 -15.48 -4.02
C GLU A 140 9.00 -16.56 -4.98
N ALA A 141 7.69 -16.84 -4.97
CA ALA A 141 7.03 -17.81 -5.85
C ALA A 141 6.40 -17.17 -7.10
N VAL A 142 6.50 -15.85 -7.28
CA VAL A 142 5.91 -15.11 -8.40
C VAL A 142 6.97 -14.87 -9.49
N GLY A 143 6.62 -15.08 -10.77
CA GLY A 143 7.52 -14.81 -11.90
C GLY A 143 7.80 -13.31 -12.05
N ARG A 144 9.05 -12.95 -12.36
CA ARG A 144 9.52 -11.56 -12.49
C ARG A 144 9.58 -11.11 -13.94
#